data_AF-A0AAN9Z975-F1
#
_entry.id   AF-A0AAN9Z975-F1
#
_cell.length_a   1.000
_cell.length_b   1.000
_cell.length_c   1.000
_cell.angle_alpha   90.00
_cell.angle_beta   90.00
_cell.angle_gamma   90.00
#
_symmetry.space_group_name_H-M   'P 1'
#
loop_
_entity.id
_entity.type
_entity.pdbx_description
1 polymer ?
#
loop_
_entity_poly.entity_id
_entity_poly.type
_entity_poly.pdbx_seq_one_letter_code
_entity_poly.pdbx_strand_id
1 'polypeptide(L)'
;MSVEKKKFECSALPKGWQREEVIRKSGISAGKVDVYYYSRGVRNDASLVPPIRQTASIFKQPVTVYKTQEGKVKADFKHGAQEKPKQLFWEKRLEGLRACDLDGFEFDAMELPRALRAVGPHVGEETLLQSVATALHVSTQPVTGQTGSRSALEKNPGVFLNPDQPLVQAVAVADEDIKRQEERVATARKKLQDALKRFVA
;
A
#
# COMPACT_ATOMS: atom_id res chain seq x y z
N MET A 1 -10.40 5.82 42.40
CA MET A 1 -9.06 5.22 42.23
C MET A 1 -8.56 5.46 40.80
N SER A 2 -7.86 6.58 40.60
CA SER A 2 -7.32 7.09 39.32
C SER A 2 -6.44 6.04 38.63
N VAL A 3 -6.51 5.90 37.30
CA VAL A 3 -5.59 5.02 36.55
C VAL A 3 -4.21 5.67 36.59
N GLU A 4 -3.25 5.06 37.29
CA GLU A 4 -1.84 5.46 37.20
C GLU A 4 -1.33 5.05 35.82
N LYS A 5 -1.30 6.03 34.90
CA LYS A 5 -0.64 5.90 33.61
C LYS A 5 0.74 6.49 33.76
N LYS A 6 1.79 5.68 33.58
CA LYS A 6 3.17 6.17 33.56
C LYS A 6 3.67 6.20 32.12
N LYS A 7 4.02 7.40 31.65
CA LYS A 7 4.57 7.63 30.31
C LYS A 7 6.05 7.97 30.43
N PHE A 8 6.86 7.29 29.62
CA PHE A 8 8.30 7.44 29.58
C PHE A 8 8.75 7.69 28.14
N GLU A 9 9.80 8.48 27.97
CA GLU A 9 10.51 8.52 26.68
C GLU A 9 11.34 7.24 26.54
N CYS A 10 11.29 6.60 25.37
CA CYS A 10 11.99 5.33 25.14
C CYS A 10 13.32 5.62 24.44
N SER A 11 14.40 5.72 25.21
CA SER A 11 15.75 6.01 24.69
C SER A 11 16.35 4.93 23.79
N ALA A 12 15.80 3.70 23.85
CA ALA A 12 16.21 2.60 22.98
C ALA A 12 15.54 2.63 21.59
N LEU A 13 14.55 3.52 21.40
CA LEU A 13 13.85 3.72 20.13
C LEU A 13 14.21 5.10 19.57
N PRO A 14 13.94 5.35 18.26
CA PRO A 14 14.19 6.65 17.66
C PRO A 14 13.55 7.80 18.44
N LYS A 15 14.12 9.00 18.32
CA LYS A 15 13.65 10.19 19.04
C LYS A 15 12.15 10.43 18.81
N GLY A 16 11.41 10.63 19.90
CA GLY A 16 9.95 10.85 19.86
C GLY A 16 9.11 9.60 20.15
N TRP A 17 9.70 8.42 20.30
CA TRP A 17 9.00 7.23 20.78
C TRP A 17 8.78 7.26 22.31
N GLN A 18 7.57 6.90 22.73
CA GLN A 18 7.14 6.89 24.12
C GLN A 18 6.63 5.52 24.51
N ARG A 19 6.93 5.10 25.74
CA ARG A 19 6.46 3.87 26.36
C ARG A 19 5.43 4.21 27.43
N GLU A 20 4.25 3.59 27.38
CA GLU A 20 3.20 3.72 28.38
C GLU A 20 2.97 2.37 29.05
N GLU A 21 3.01 2.36 30.37
CA GLU A 21 2.66 1.19 31.18
C GLU A 21 1.29 1.38 31.83
N VAL A 22 0.42 0.39 31.70
CA VAL A 22 -0.94 0.39 32.27
C VAL A 22 -1.13 -0.85 33.13
N ILE A 23 -1.39 -0.64 34.42
CA ILE A 23 -1.66 -1.74 35.36
C ILE A 23 -3.13 -2.15 35.27
N ARG A 24 -3.38 -3.44 35.02
CA ARG A 24 -4.73 -4.02 35.01
C ARG A 24 -5.33 -4.01 36.40
N LYS A 25 -6.54 -3.47 36.57
CA LYS A 25 -7.17 -3.30 37.89
C LYS A 25 -8.16 -4.38 38.29
N SER A 26 -8.62 -5.21 37.35
CA SER A 26 -9.74 -6.14 37.57
C SER A 26 -9.57 -7.46 36.81
N GLY A 27 -10.27 -8.48 37.27
CA GLY A 27 -10.24 -9.83 36.71
C GLY A 27 -9.02 -10.64 37.13
N ILE A 28 -8.89 -11.85 36.58
CA ILE A 28 -7.83 -12.82 36.94
C ILE A 28 -6.41 -12.30 36.65
N SER A 29 -6.30 -11.29 35.79
CA SER A 29 -5.02 -10.65 35.44
C SER A 29 -4.79 -9.29 36.14
N ALA A 30 -5.57 -8.96 37.16
CA ALA A 30 -5.34 -7.77 37.97
C ALA A 30 -3.90 -7.77 38.54
N GLY A 31 -3.24 -6.61 38.46
CA GLY A 31 -1.83 -6.43 38.84
C GLY A 31 -0.83 -6.66 37.69
N LYS A 32 -1.21 -7.31 36.58
CA LYS A 32 -0.34 -7.40 35.40
C LYS A 32 -0.26 -6.04 34.68
N VAL A 33 0.87 -5.80 34.02
CA VAL A 33 1.17 -4.56 33.31
C VAL A 33 1.07 -4.78 31.81
N ASP A 34 0.27 -3.96 31.13
CA ASP A 34 0.28 -3.83 29.67
C ASP A 34 1.24 -2.72 29.27
N VAL A 35 2.07 -2.98 28.26
CA VAL A 35 3.07 -2.03 27.75
C VAL A 35 2.68 -1.62 26.34
N TYR A 36 2.52 -0.32 26.12
CA TYR A 36 2.21 0.27 24.81
C TYR A 36 3.37 1.19 24.38
N TYR A 37 3.66 1.24 23.07
CA TYR A 37 4.64 2.15 22.49
C TYR A 37 3.96 3.09 21.50
N TYR A 38 4.30 4.38 21.54
CA TYR A 38 3.71 5.43 20.72
C TYR A 38 4.81 6.29 20.08
N SER A 39 4.83 6.45 18.77
CA SER A 39 5.64 7.49 18.13
C SER A 39 4.91 8.84 18.18
N ARG A 40 5.56 9.88 18.72
CA ARG A 40 5.09 11.28 18.63
C ARG A 40 5.58 12.00 17.38
N GLY A 41 6.54 11.42 16.65
CA GLY A 41 7.00 11.92 15.36
C GLY A 41 6.24 11.20 14.27
N VAL A 42 5.52 11.95 13.46
CA VAL A 42 4.73 11.47 12.31
C VAL A 42 3.48 10.70 12.75
N ARG A 43 2.31 11.33 12.58
CA ARG A 43 1.12 10.52 12.26
C ARG A 43 1.54 9.74 11.04
N ASN A 44 1.86 8.46 11.23
CA ASN A 44 2.06 7.54 10.14
C ASN A 44 0.68 7.34 9.51
N ASP A 45 0.29 8.30 8.68
CA ASP A 45 -0.90 8.27 7.85
C ASP A 45 -0.72 7.29 6.68
N ALA A 46 0.39 6.53 6.63
CA ALA A 46 0.47 5.25 5.92
C ALA A 46 -0.38 4.14 6.56
N SER A 47 -1.36 4.51 7.39
CA SER A 47 -2.54 3.69 7.60
C SER A 47 -3.19 3.43 6.23
N LEU A 48 -3.01 2.22 5.71
CA LEU A 48 -3.80 1.67 4.59
C LEU A 48 -5.32 1.66 4.88
N VAL A 49 -5.73 1.96 6.11
CA VAL A 49 -7.14 2.12 6.48
C VAL A 49 -7.67 3.41 5.84
N PRO A 50 -8.69 3.31 4.96
CA PRO A 50 -9.29 4.49 4.34
C PRO A 50 -9.76 5.50 5.38
N PRO A 51 -9.73 6.82 5.08
CA PRO A 51 -10.25 7.84 5.96
C PRO A 51 -11.68 7.52 6.39
N ILE A 52 -11.88 7.32 7.69
CA ILE A 52 -13.21 7.09 8.25
C ILE A 52 -13.95 8.41 8.18
N ARG A 53 -15.16 8.42 7.59
CA ARG A 53 -16.04 9.59 7.63
C ARG A 53 -16.26 9.98 9.08
N GLN A 54 -15.87 11.21 9.43
CA GLN A 54 -16.23 11.80 10.71
C GLN A 54 -17.68 12.31 10.66
N THR A 55 -18.62 11.40 10.44
CA THR A 55 -20.02 11.71 10.69
C THR A 55 -20.23 11.64 12.20
N ALA A 56 -20.97 12.59 12.76
CA ALA A 56 -21.27 12.63 14.19
C ALA A 56 -21.97 11.36 14.71
N SER A 57 -22.54 10.54 13.82
CA SER A 57 -23.15 9.26 14.15
C SER A 57 -22.28 8.09 13.67
N ILE A 58 -21.82 7.28 14.64
CA ILE A 58 -21.21 5.96 14.42
C ILE A 58 -22.25 4.85 14.34
N PHE A 59 -23.50 5.15 14.70
CA PHE A 59 -24.60 4.19 14.68
C PHE A 59 -25.22 4.18 13.29
N LYS A 60 -25.37 2.98 12.72
CA LYS A 60 -26.10 2.75 11.48
C LYS A 60 -27.55 3.19 11.69
N GLN A 61 -27.90 4.37 11.22
CA GLN A 61 -29.30 4.79 11.16
C GLN A 61 -29.96 4.10 9.96
N PRO A 62 -31.14 3.50 10.13
CA PRO A 62 -31.88 2.96 9.00
C PRO A 62 -32.24 4.11 8.05
N VAL A 63 -31.84 3.98 6.79
CA VAL A 63 -32.22 4.93 5.73
C VAL A 63 -33.45 4.37 5.02
N THR A 64 -34.56 5.10 5.06
CA THR A 64 -35.78 4.75 4.33
C THR A 64 -35.71 5.30 2.92
N VAL A 65 -35.68 4.42 1.92
CA VAL A 65 -35.72 4.82 0.50
C VAL A 65 -37.15 5.23 0.15
N TYR A 66 -37.36 6.51 -0.17
CA TYR A 66 -38.64 7.02 -0.65
C TYR A 66 -38.69 6.94 -2.18
N LYS A 67 -39.63 6.19 -2.75
CA LYS A 67 -39.89 6.15 -4.20
C LYS A 67 -41.09 7.02 -4.52
N THR A 68 -40.89 8.07 -5.30
CA THR A 68 -41.91 9.06 -5.69
C THR A 68 -42.87 8.57 -6.81
N GLN A 69 -42.77 7.31 -7.23
CA GLN A 69 -43.55 6.79 -8.36
C GLN A 69 -43.95 5.31 -8.18
N GLU A 70 -45.23 5.01 -8.36
CA GLU A 70 -45.84 3.67 -8.32
C GLU A 70 -45.54 2.88 -9.61
N GLY A 71 -44.26 2.65 -9.89
CA GLY A 71 -43.85 1.79 -10.99
C GLY A 71 -43.97 0.31 -10.60
N LYS A 72 -44.75 -0.49 -11.34
CA LYS A 72 -44.69 -1.97 -11.34
C LYS A 72 -43.33 -2.43 -11.90
N VAL A 73 -42.24 -2.12 -11.21
CA VAL A 73 -40.91 -2.61 -11.56
C VAL A 73 -40.63 -3.81 -10.67
N LYS A 74 -40.51 -4.98 -11.31
CA LYS A 74 -40.14 -6.27 -10.73
C LYS A 74 -39.19 -6.08 -9.55
N ALA A 75 -39.58 -6.59 -8.37
CA ALA A 75 -38.79 -6.54 -7.14
C ALA A 75 -37.58 -7.52 -7.17
N ASP A 76 -36.98 -7.73 -8.34
CA ASP A 76 -35.92 -8.70 -8.58
C ASP A 76 -34.51 -8.09 -8.55
N PHE A 77 -34.35 -6.83 -8.14
CA PHE A 77 -33.04 -6.34 -7.71
C PHE A 77 -32.83 -6.69 -6.23
N LYS A 78 -32.83 -8.00 -5.92
CA LYS A 78 -32.05 -8.50 -4.79
C LYS A 78 -30.63 -8.07 -5.11
N HIS A 79 -30.19 -6.99 -4.49
CA HIS A 79 -28.78 -6.61 -4.54
C HIS A 79 -28.05 -7.85 -4.03
N GLY A 80 -27.30 -8.51 -4.91
CA GLY A 80 -26.53 -9.70 -4.56
C GLY A 80 -25.54 -9.38 -3.45
N ALA A 81 -24.57 -10.26 -3.19
CA ALA A 81 -23.47 -9.92 -2.31
C ALA A 81 -22.84 -8.60 -2.78
N GLN A 82 -23.10 -7.50 -2.05
CA GLN A 82 -22.51 -6.22 -2.38
C GLN A 82 -21.04 -6.32 -2.03
N GLU A 83 -20.21 -6.51 -3.05
CA GLU A 83 -18.78 -6.41 -2.89
C GLU A 83 -18.47 -5.03 -2.29
N LYS A 84 -17.62 -5.01 -1.26
CA LYS A 84 -17.23 -3.75 -0.64
C LYS A 84 -16.55 -2.89 -1.72
N PRO A 85 -16.86 -1.59 -1.80
CA PRO A 85 -16.19 -0.72 -2.76
C PRO A 85 -14.68 -0.74 -2.51
N LYS A 86 -13.91 -1.08 -3.56
CA LYS A 86 -12.45 -1.00 -3.56
C LYS A 86 -12.01 0.39 -4.03
N GLN A 87 -11.00 0.97 -3.38
CA GLN A 87 -10.39 2.23 -3.81
C GLN A 87 -9.32 1.90 -4.86
N LEU A 88 -9.53 2.27 -6.14
CA LEU A 88 -8.67 1.80 -7.25
C LEU A 88 -7.30 2.48 -7.36
N PHE A 89 -7.16 3.71 -6.84
CA PHE A 89 -5.95 4.52 -6.98
C PHE A 89 -5.42 4.96 -5.61
N TRP A 90 -5.48 4.06 -4.64
CA TRP A 90 -5.07 4.39 -3.27
C TRP A 90 -3.56 4.55 -3.15
N GLU A 91 -2.79 3.92 -4.04
CA GLU A 91 -1.34 4.01 -4.11
C GLU A 91 -0.85 5.42 -4.39
N LYS A 92 -1.66 6.27 -5.02
CA LYS A 92 -1.36 7.71 -5.18
C LYS A 92 -1.11 8.42 -3.85
N ARG A 93 -1.65 7.89 -2.75
CA ARG A 93 -1.39 8.45 -1.40
C ARG A 93 0.04 8.23 -0.93
N LEU A 94 0.78 7.35 -1.60
CA LEU A 94 2.18 7.07 -1.31
C LEU A 94 3.12 7.95 -2.16
N GLU A 95 2.60 8.75 -3.10
CA GLU A 95 3.38 9.73 -3.87
C GLU A 95 4.11 10.69 -2.92
N GLY A 96 5.36 11.03 -3.26
CA GLY A 96 6.23 11.83 -2.41
C GLY A 96 6.84 11.11 -1.20
N LEU A 97 6.44 9.87 -0.89
CA LEU A 97 7.14 9.05 0.11
C LEU A 97 8.37 8.41 -0.50
N ARG A 98 9.53 8.61 0.15
CA ARG A 98 10.82 8.07 -0.28
C ARG A 98 11.49 7.30 0.85
N ALA A 99 12.27 6.30 0.47
CA ALA A 99 13.15 5.64 1.42
C ALA A 99 14.23 6.63 1.86
N CYS A 100 14.63 6.56 3.13
CA CYS A 100 15.73 7.36 3.67
C CYS A 100 16.68 6.48 4.48
N ASP A 101 17.90 6.95 4.67
CA ASP A 101 18.89 6.32 5.54
C ASP A 101 18.64 6.65 7.03
N LEU A 102 19.56 6.22 7.90
CA LEU A 102 19.46 6.43 9.36
C LEU A 102 19.55 7.91 9.75
N ASP A 103 20.15 8.75 8.91
CA ASP A 103 20.33 10.18 9.13
C ASP A 103 19.19 11.01 8.50
N GLY A 104 18.30 10.34 7.76
CA GLY A 104 17.13 10.95 7.12
C GLY A 104 17.39 11.46 5.72
N PHE A 105 18.51 11.11 5.08
CA PHE A 105 18.75 11.44 3.68
C PHE A 105 17.92 10.54 2.78
N GLU A 106 17.11 11.15 1.92
CA GLU A 106 16.29 10.44 0.95
C GLU A 106 17.14 9.80 -0.15
N PHE A 107 16.81 8.57 -0.50
CA PHE A 107 17.39 7.90 -1.66
C PHE A 107 16.77 8.43 -2.96
N ASP A 108 17.58 8.38 -4.02
CA ASP A 108 17.12 8.70 -5.37
C ASP A 108 15.94 7.84 -5.81
N ALA A 109 15.13 8.39 -6.72
CA ALA A 109 14.01 7.65 -7.32
C ALA A 109 14.55 6.43 -8.08
N MET A 110 13.87 5.30 -7.96
CA MET A 110 14.15 4.17 -8.84
C MET A 110 13.71 4.52 -10.27
N GLU A 111 14.65 4.44 -11.22
CA GLU A 111 14.33 4.53 -12.63
C GLU A 111 13.67 3.25 -13.12
N LEU A 112 12.46 3.37 -13.66
CA LEU A 112 11.72 2.22 -14.18
C LEU A 112 12.13 1.90 -15.63
N PRO A 113 12.22 0.61 -16.00
CA PRO A 113 12.41 0.22 -17.39
C PRO A 113 11.29 0.75 -18.29
N ARG A 114 11.64 1.22 -19.50
CA ARG A 114 10.67 1.74 -20.51
C ARG A 114 9.55 0.75 -20.89
N ALA A 115 9.75 -0.54 -20.62
CA ALA A 115 8.75 -1.58 -20.83
C ALA A 115 7.57 -1.46 -19.84
N LEU A 116 7.82 -0.93 -18.63
CA LEU A 116 6.78 -0.70 -17.63
C LEU A 116 6.05 0.60 -17.96
N ARG A 117 4.80 0.47 -18.39
CA ARG A 117 3.97 1.61 -18.80
C ARG A 117 2.84 1.80 -17.81
N ALA A 118 2.78 2.98 -17.19
CA ALA A 118 1.69 3.34 -16.30
C ALA A 118 0.34 3.31 -17.02
N VAL A 119 -0.71 2.89 -16.32
CA VAL A 119 -2.09 2.91 -16.83
C VAL A 119 -3.05 3.52 -15.81
N GLY A 120 -4.00 4.29 -16.32
CA GLY A 120 -5.01 4.98 -15.53
C GLY A 120 -4.78 6.50 -15.46
N PRO A 121 -5.80 7.23 -14.97
CA PRO A 121 -5.78 8.68 -14.90
C PRO A 121 -4.68 9.20 -13.97
N HIS A 122 -3.81 10.06 -14.52
CA HIS A 122 -2.73 10.72 -13.78
C HIS A 122 -1.76 9.77 -13.07
N VAL A 123 -1.61 8.53 -13.54
CA VAL A 123 -0.67 7.56 -12.97
C VAL A 123 0.72 7.80 -13.57
N GLY A 124 1.68 8.20 -12.72
CA GLY A 124 3.07 8.43 -13.09
C GLY A 124 3.99 7.27 -12.68
N GLU A 125 5.30 7.44 -12.85
CA GLU A 125 6.30 6.42 -12.49
C GLU A 125 6.32 6.09 -10.99
N GLU A 126 6.19 7.11 -10.12
CA GLU A 126 6.12 6.90 -8.67
C GLU A 126 4.92 6.01 -8.28
N THR A 127 3.73 6.37 -8.78
CA THR A 127 2.51 5.60 -8.54
C THR A 127 2.60 4.18 -9.06
N LEU A 128 3.18 4.01 -10.27
CA LEU A 128 3.39 2.70 -10.87
C LEU A 128 4.27 1.84 -9.97
N LEU A 129 5.41 2.38 -9.52
CA LEU A 129 6.33 1.70 -8.63
C LEU A 129 5.65 1.29 -7.31
N GLN A 130 4.88 2.20 -6.71
CA GLN A 130 4.13 1.93 -5.47
C GLN A 130 3.08 0.82 -5.66
N SER A 131 2.38 0.82 -6.80
CA SER A 131 1.38 -0.20 -7.13
C SER A 131 2.03 -1.57 -7.38
N VAL A 132 3.14 -1.62 -8.11
CA VAL A 132 3.89 -2.87 -8.33
C VAL A 132 4.49 -3.39 -7.02
N ALA A 133 5.11 -2.52 -6.22
CA ALA A 133 5.67 -2.89 -4.92
C ALA A 133 4.59 -3.45 -3.99
N THR A 134 3.41 -2.81 -3.95
CA THR A 134 2.31 -3.30 -3.13
C THR A 134 1.76 -4.63 -3.64
N ALA A 135 1.58 -4.78 -4.96
CA ALA A 135 1.13 -6.04 -5.54
C ALA A 135 2.09 -7.18 -5.17
N LEU A 136 3.41 -6.96 -5.28
CA LEU A 136 4.42 -7.95 -4.90
C LEU A 136 4.47 -8.24 -3.39
N HIS A 137 4.15 -7.25 -2.55
CA HIS A 137 4.20 -7.39 -1.10
C HIS A 137 2.97 -8.09 -0.51
N VAL A 138 1.78 -7.74 -1.02
CA VAL A 138 0.49 -8.13 -0.42
C VAL A 138 -0.20 -9.25 -1.18
N SER A 139 0.00 -9.34 -2.50
CA SER A 139 -0.65 -10.36 -3.33
C SER A 139 0.13 -11.66 -3.30
N THR A 140 -0.60 -12.78 -3.23
CA THR A 140 -0.08 -14.13 -3.48
C THR A 140 -0.40 -14.60 -4.90
N GLN A 141 -1.11 -13.79 -5.69
CA GLN A 141 -1.49 -14.10 -7.06
C GLN A 141 -0.42 -13.65 -8.05
N PRO A 142 -0.37 -14.25 -9.26
CA PRO A 142 0.52 -13.79 -10.32
C PRO A 142 0.33 -12.31 -10.64
N VAL A 143 1.43 -11.57 -10.70
CA VAL A 143 1.44 -10.15 -11.07
C VAL A 143 1.77 -10.04 -12.55
N THR A 144 0.75 -9.83 -13.37
CA THR A 144 0.83 -9.76 -14.84
C THR A 144 0.56 -8.37 -15.39
N GLY A 145 -0.09 -7.49 -14.62
CA GLY A 145 -0.50 -6.14 -15.02
C GLY A 145 -1.89 -6.10 -15.65
N GLN A 146 -2.30 -4.90 -16.09
CA GLN A 146 -3.61 -4.65 -16.69
C GLN A 146 -3.64 -5.14 -18.14
N THR A 147 -4.53 -6.07 -18.44
CA THR A 147 -4.72 -6.62 -19.80
C THR A 147 -5.63 -5.75 -20.67
N GLY A 148 -6.39 -4.84 -20.06
CA GLY A 148 -7.22 -3.89 -20.79
C GLY A 148 -6.40 -2.97 -21.71
N SER A 149 -7.04 -2.48 -22.78
CA SER A 149 -6.40 -1.47 -23.62
C SER A 149 -6.26 -0.15 -22.87
N ARG A 150 -5.15 0.56 -23.10
CA ARG A 150 -4.89 1.86 -22.47
C ARG A 150 -6.06 2.85 -22.61
N SER A 151 -6.65 2.91 -23.81
CA SER A 151 -7.80 3.79 -24.09
C SER A 151 -9.02 3.47 -23.22
N ALA A 152 -9.31 2.18 -22.99
CA ALA A 152 -10.42 1.77 -22.13
C ALA A 152 -10.15 2.10 -20.66
N LEU A 153 -8.94 1.81 -20.19
CA LEU A 153 -8.50 2.07 -18.82
C LEU A 153 -8.51 3.57 -18.47
N GLU A 154 -8.21 4.44 -19.42
CA GLU A 154 -8.26 5.90 -19.22
C GLU A 154 -9.69 6.46 -19.27
N LYS A 155 -10.56 5.95 -20.18
CA LYS A 155 -11.93 6.44 -20.33
C LYS A 155 -12.85 6.06 -19.18
N ASN A 156 -12.76 4.82 -18.70
CA ASN A 156 -13.60 4.35 -17.60
C ASN A 156 -12.84 3.36 -16.69
N PRO A 157 -11.93 3.89 -15.86
CA PRO A 157 -11.12 3.06 -14.96
C PRO A 157 -11.97 2.27 -13.96
N GLY A 158 -13.14 2.80 -13.57
CA GLY A 158 -14.03 2.13 -12.62
C GLY A 158 -14.60 0.79 -13.11
N VAL A 159 -14.64 0.59 -14.44
CA VAL A 159 -15.18 -0.62 -15.07
C VAL A 159 -14.08 -1.52 -15.61
N PHE A 160 -13.04 -0.93 -16.20
CA PHE A 160 -12.05 -1.70 -16.97
C PHE A 160 -10.78 -2.06 -16.20
N LEU A 161 -10.53 -1.42 -15.05
CA LEU A 161 -9.34 -1.68 -14.26
C LEU A 161 -9.55 -2.90 -13.38
N ASN A 162 -8.63 -3.86 -13.45
CA ASN A 162 -8.63 -5.01 -12.56
C ASN A 162 -7.99 -4.60 -11.22
N PRO A 163 -8.75 -4.57 -10.10
CA PRO A 163 -8.22 -4.14 -8.81
C PRO A 163 -7.19 -5.12 -8.21
N ASP A 164 -7.08 -6.33 -8.75
CA ASP A 164 -6.17 -7.36 -8.25
C ASP A 164 -4.83 -7.37 -9.02
N GLN A 165 -4.65 -6.43 -9.97
CA GLN A 165 -3.42 -6.22 -10.72
C GLN A 165 -2.91 -4.79 -10.56
N PRO A 166 -1.59 -4.55 -10.58
CA PRO A 166 -1.02 -3.21 -10.41
C PRO A 166 -1.38 -2.27 -11.57
N LEU A 167 -1.20 -0.97 -11.35
CA LEU A 167 -1.44 0.12 -12.30
C LEU A 167 -0.38 0.21 -13.42
N VAL A 168 0.00 -0.93 -13.98
CA VAL A 168 0.94 -1.08 -15.10
C VAL A 168 0.27 -1.87 -16.23
N GLN A 169 0.50 -1.48 -17.48
CA GLN A 169 0.08 -2.27 -18.64
C GLN A 169 0.68 -3.67 -18.55
N ALA A 170 -0.07 -4.68 -18.97
CA ALA A 170 0.43 -6.05 -19.01
C ALA A 170 1.78 -6.13 -19.72
N VAL A 171 2.74 -6.76 -19.04
CA VAL A 171 4.11 -6.88 -19.51
C VAL A 171 4.32 -8.32 -20.00
N ALA A 172 4.84 -8.47 -21.20
CA ALA A 172 5.30 -9.74 -21.73
C ALA A 172 6.82 -9.72 -21.77
N VAL A 173 7.45 -10.73 -21.19
CA VAL A 173 8.91 -10.92 -21.22
C VAL A 173 9.25 -11.73 -22.46
N ALA A 174 10.06 -11.15 -23.36
CA ALA A 174 10.54 -11.85 -24.55
C ALA A 174 11.90 -12.54 -24.29
N ASP A 175 12.27 -13.52 -25.13
CA ASP A 175 13.57 -14.20 -25.05
C ASP A 175 14.75 -13.22 -25.13
N GLU A 176 14.61 -12.16 -25.93
CA GLU A 176 15.60 -11.08 -26.03
C GLU A 176 15.76 -10.29 -24.72
N ASP A 177 14.68 -10.12 -23.95
CA ASP A 177 14.76 -9.47 -22.64
C ASP A 177 15.51 -10.35 -21.63
N ILE A 178 15.29 -11.66 -21.69
CA ILE A 178 16.00 -12.65 -20.87
C ILE A 178 17.48 -12.62 -21.21
N LYS A 179 17.83 -12.76 -22.48
CA LYS A 179 19.22 -12.77 -22.96
C LYS A 179 19.97 -11.50 -22.57
N ARG A 180 19.35 -10.32 -22.77
CA ARG A 180 19.92 -9.03 -22.36
C ARG A 180 20.17 -8.97 -20.86
N GLN A 181 19.27 -9.53 -20.06
CA GLN A 181 19.43 -9.56 -18.61
C GLN A 181 20.55 -10.53 -18.18
N GLU A 182 20.67 -11.69 -18.82
CA GLU A 182 21.76 -12.64 -18.59
C GLU A 182 23.13 -12.03 -18.90
N GLU A 183 23.27 -11.32 -20.02
CA GLU A 183 24.50 -10.62 -20.40
C GLU A 183 24.91 -9.55 -19.37
N ARG A 184 23.94 -8.79 -18.85
CA ARG A 184 24.18 -7.81 -17.77
C ARG A 184 24.69 -8.48 -16.51
N VAL A 185 24.07 -9.60 -16.12
CA VAL A 185 24.48 -10.38 -14.93
C VAL A 185 25.88 -10.98 -15.12
N ALA A 186 26.16 -11.55 -16.29
CA ALA A 186 27.48 -12.10 -16.61
C ALA A 186 28.58 -11.03 -16.52
N THR A 187 28.31 -9.84 -17.06
CA THR A 187 29.22 -8.69 -16.98
C THR A 187 29.46 -8.24 -15.54
N ALA A 188 28.40 -8.15 -14.74
CA ALA A 188 28.51 -7.77 -13.33
C ALA A 188 29.31 -8.81 -12.52
N ARG A 189 29.08 -10.11 -12.75
CA ARG A 189 29.84 -11.21 -12.12
C ARG A 189 31.32 -11.16 -12.47
N LYS A 190 31.65 -10.89 -13.74
CA LYS A 190 33.04 -10.73 -14.18
C LYS A 190 33.71 -9.54 -13.49
N LYS A 191 33.05 -8.38 -13.45
CA LYS A 191 33.55 -7.18 -12.74
C LYS A 191 33.81 -7.47 -11.26
N LEU A 192 32.89 -8.18 -10.60
CA LEU A 192 33.07 -8.59 -9.21
C LEU A 192 34.27 -9.53 -9.03
N GLN A 193 34.41 -10.53 -9.91
CA GLN A 193 35.54 -11.47 -9.88
C GLN A 193 36.88 -10.73 -10.02
N ASP A 194 36.97 -9.78 -10.94
CA ASP A 194 38.20 -9.00 -11.16
C ASP A 194 38.51 -8.08 -9.96
N ALA A 195 37.49 -7.48 -9.35
CA ALA A 195 37.65 -6.69 -8.13
C ALA A 195 38.16 -7.55 -6.95
N LEU A 196 37.61 -8.76 -6.77
CA LEU A 196 38.05 -9.69 -5.72
C LEU A 196 39.50 -10.15 -5.94
N LYS A 197 39.89 -10.45 -7.18
CA LYS A 197 41.28 -10.81 -7.50
C LYS A 197 42.26 -9.69 -7.15
N ARG A 198 41.89 -8.43 -7.38
CA ARG A 198 42.69 -7.26 -7.01
C ARG A 198 42.75 -7.01 -5.50
N PHE A 199 41.80 -7.55 -4.74
CA PHE A 199 41.75 -7.40 -3.28
C PHE A 199 42.57 -8.48 -2.55
N VAL A 200 42.79 -9.62 -3.21
CA VAL A 200 43.55 -10.77 -2.68
C VAL A 200 45.02 -10.77 -3.15
N ALA A 201 45.35 -9.99 -4.19
CA ALA A 201 46.71 -9.73 -4.65
C ALA A 201 47.33 -8.53 -3.92
#